data_AF-X1ILP9-F1
#
_entry.id   AF-X1ILP9-F1
#
_cell.length_a   1.000
_cell.length_b   1.000
_cell.length_c   1.000
_cell.angle_alpha   90.00
_cell.angle_beta   90.00
_cell.angle_gamma   90.00
#
_symmetry.space_group_name_H-M   'P 1'
#
loop_
_entity.id
_entity.type
_entity.pdbx_description
1 polymer ?
#
loop_
_entity_poly.entity_id
_entity_poly.type
_entity_poly.pdbx_seq_one_letter_code
_entity_poly.pdbx_strand_id
1 'polypeptide(L)'
;KARIISGDRLNNPLNMPTIRFIANKLMSWIVSLLAGQSISDSQCGLKIISREVFLNLDFECQGFDFDSEILLKAGRKGYKIVSGEIECIYFKGRKSKIHPVKDLFRFVRLIIKLIV
;
A
#
# COMPACT_ATOMS: atom_id res chain seq x y z
N LYS A 1 5.39 -16.03 -12.55
CA LYS A 1 6.35 -15.07 -11.95
C LYS A 1 5.56 -13.93 -11.31
N ALA A 2 6.02 -13.33 -10.21
CA ALA A 2 5.33 -12.19 -9.60
C ALA A 2 5.35 -11.00 -10.56
N ARG A 3 4.25 -10.24 -10.61
CA ARG A 3 4.10 -9.08 -11.52
C ARG A 3 4.22 -7.75 -10.80
N ILE A 4 4.06 -7.77 -9.47
CA ILE A 4 4.37 -6.68 -8.56
C ILE A 4 5.17 -7.25 -7.38
N ILE A 5 6.23 -6.56 -6.97
CA ILE A 5 6.94 -6.77 -5.70
C ILE A 5 6.73 -5.50 -4.86
N SER A 6 6.09 -5.63 -3.71
CA SER A 6 5.89 -4.52 -2.77
C SER A 6 6.86 -4.65 -1.59
N GLY A 7 7.51 -3.56 -1.22
CA GLY A 7 8.33 -3.53 -0.01
C GLY A 7 7.48 -3.74 1.25
N ASP A 8 8.02 -4.42 2.24
CA ASP A 8 7.39 -4.70 3.53
C ASP A 8 8.24 -4.18 4.67
N ARG A 9 7.73 -3.16 5.37
CA ARG A 9 8.37 -2.56 6.55
C ARG A 9 7.78 -3.09 7.85
N LEU A 10 6.69 -3.85 7.80
CA LEU A 10 5.95 -4.27 8.99
C LEU A 10 6.57 -5.52 9.65
N ASN A 11 7.36 -6.31 8.91
CA ASN A 11 8.15 -7.39 9.50
C ASN A 11 9.30 -6.88 10.37
N ASN A 12 9.88 -5.72 10.03
CA ASN A 12 10.94 -5.08 10.81
C ASN A 12 10.70 -3.56 10.97
N PRO A 13 9.73 -3.14 11.80
CA PRO A 13 9.26 -1.76 11.87
C PRO A 13 10.17 -0.88 12.74
N LEU A 14 11.50 -0.94 12.55
CA LEU A 14 12.47 -0.17 13.32
C LEU A 14 12.11 1.32 13.31
N ASN A 15 11.96 1.89 14.51
CA ASN A 15 11.64 3.30 14.74
C ASN A 15 10.30 3.78 14.14
N MET A 16 9.41 2.88 13.69
CA MET A 16 8.08 3.26 13.24
C MET A 16 7.20 3.62 14.46
N PRO A 17 6.53 4.80 14.45
CA PRO A 17 5.56 5.12 15.50
C PRO A 17 4.46 4.03 15.59
N THR A 18 4.13 3.59 16.80
CA THR A 18 3.17 2.49 17.05
C THR A 18 1.81 2.72 16.41
N ILE A 19 1.29 3.95 16.48
CA ILE A 19 0.03 4.33 15.83
C ILE A 19 0.07 4.10 14.32
N ARG A 20 1.23 4.36 13.69
CA ARG A 20 1.43 4.21 12.25
C ARG A 20 1.57 2.74 11.88
N PHE A 21 2.24 1.94 12.72
CA PHE A 21 2.32 0.50 12.56
C PHE A 21 0.92 -0.15 12.59
N ILE A 22 0.10 0.18 13.59
CA ILE A 22 -1.27 -0.35 13.72
C ILE A 22 -2.13 0.07 12.52
N ALA A 23 -2.09 1.36 12.15
CA ALA A 23 -2.84 1.87 11.00
C ALA A 23 -2.44 1.17 9.70
N ASN A 24 -1.13 1.03 9.43
CA ASN A 24 -0.64 0.32 8.24
C ASN A 24 -1.06 -1.14 8.24
N LYS A 25 -1.01 -1.83 9.38
CA LYS A 25 -1.43 -3.23 9.49
C LYS A 25 -2.93 -3.40 9.20
N LEU A 26 -3.77 -2.53 9.78
CA LEU A 26 -5.21 -2.53 9.52
C LEU A 26 -5.52 -2.26 8.03
N MET A 27 -4.92 -1.22 7.45
CA MET A 27 -5.09 -0.89 6.04
C MET A 27 -4.60 -2.01 5.12
N SER A 28 -3.49 -2.67 5.46
CA SER A 28 -2.96 -3.80 4.69
C SER A 28 -3.88 -5.01 4.74
N TRP A 29 -4.51 -5.28 5.89
CA TRP A 29 -5.53 -6.31 6.00
C TRP A 29 -6.76 -6.02 5.12
N ILE A 30 -7.29 -4.79 5.16
CA ILE A 30 -8.43 -4.39 4.32
C ILE A 30 -8.09 -4.52 2.83
N VAL A 31 -6.92 -4.00 2.41
CA VAL A 31 -6.47 -4.10 1.01
C VAL A 31 -6.28 -5.55 0.60
N SER A 32 -5.72 -6.40 1.46
CA SER A 32 -5.53 -7.83 1.17
C SER A 32 -6.86 -8.54 0.89
N LEU A 33 -7.87 -8.28 1.72
CA LEU A 33 -9.22 -8.82 1.53
C LEU A 33 -9.81 -8.38 0.18
N LEU A 34 -9.71 -7.09 -0.15
CA LEU A 34 -10.31 -6.53 -1.38
C LEU A 34 -9.53 -6.89 -2.65
N ALA A 35 -8.22 -7.14 -2.52
CA ALA A 35 -7.34 -7.59 -3.59
C ALA A 35 -7.40 -9.12 -3.81
N GLY A 36 -8.03 -9.86 -2.90
CA GLY A 36 -8.14 -11.33 -2.96
C GLY A 36 -6.82 -12.07 -2.71
N GLN A 37 -5.81 -11.42 -2.12
CA GLN A 37 -4.51 -12.04 -1.81
C GLN A 37 -3.82 -11.35 -0.64
N SER A 38 -2.95 -12.08 0.06
CA SER A 38 -2.18 -11.55 1.19
C SER A 38 -1.17 -10.49 0.73
N ILE A 39 -1.24 -9.31 1.34
CA ILE A 39 -0.33 -8.17 1.13
C ILE A 39 0.10 -7.66 2.50
N SER A 40 1.39 -7.78 2.82
CA SER A 40 1.88 -7.45 4.16
C SER A 40 1.86 -5.95 4.48
N ASP A 41 2.37 -5.11 3.58
CA ASP A 41 2.42 -3.64 3.74
C ASP A 41 1.89 -2.96 2.47
N SER A 42 0.59 -2.63 2.45
CA SER A 42 -0.04 -1.93 1.32
C SER A 42 0.36 -0.45 1.23
N GLN A 43 0.84 0.12 2.34
CA GLN A 43 1.16 1.54 2.49
C GLN A 43 2.63 1.85 2.14
N CYS A 44 3.36 0.89 1.58
CA CYS A 44 4.77 1.04 1.25
C CYS A 44 4.96 1.64 -0.14
N GLY A 45 5.53 2.85 -0.24
CA GLY A 45 5.80 3.49 -1.53
C GLY A 45 6.89 2.83 -2.39
N LEU A 46 7.66 1.87 -1.86
CA LEU A 46 8.68 1.17 -2.62
C LEU A 46 8.08 -0.07 -3.28
N LYS A 47 7.88 -0.01 -4.60
CA LYS A 47 7.31 -1.11 -5.38
C LYS A 47 8.07 -1.28 -6.70
N ILE A 48 8.24 -2.53 -7.12
CA ILE A 48 8.68 -2.90 -8.46
C ILE A 48 7.46 -3.43 -9.20
N ILE A 49 7.13 -2.82 -10.32
CA ILE A 49 5.91 -3.12 -11.08
C ILE A 49 6.32 -3.47 -12.52
N SER A 50 5.83 -4.59 -13.03
CA SER A 50 6.04 -4.92 -14.44
C SER A 50 5.31 -3.93 -15.35
N ARG A 51 5.94 -3.55 -16.46
CA ARG A 51 5.35 -2.63 -17.46
C ARG A 51 3.96 -3.09 -17.92
N GLU A 52 3.78 -4.39 -18.13
CA GLU A 52 2.49 -4.97 -18.52
C GLU A 52 1.39 -4.66 -17.50
N VAL A 53 1.64 -4.83 -16.19
CA VAL A 53 0.64 -4.52 -15.17
C VAL A 53 0.33 -3.04 -15.17
N PHE A 54 1.36 -2.18 -15.21
CA PHE A 54 1.17 -0.74 -15.14
C PHE A 54 0.33 -0.21 -16.31
N LEU A 55 0.53 -0.73 -17.53
CA LEU A 55 -0.22 -0.31 -18.72
C LEU A 55 -1.64 -0.90 -18.79
N ASN A 56 -1.90 -1.99 -18.08
CA ASN A 56 -3.22 -2.62 -18.04
C ASN A 56 -4.09 -2.12 -16.88
N LEU A 57 -3.64 -1.13 -16.11
CA LEU A 57 -4.38 -0.58 -14.99
C LEU A 57 -4.71 0.88 -15.25
N ASP A 58 -5.99 1.22 -15.10
CA ASP A 58 -6.44 2.61 -15.06
C ASP A 58 -6.26 3.12 -13.63
N PHE A 59 -5.61 4.27 -13.47
CA PHE A 59 -5.39 4.89 -12.17
C PHE A 59 -6.20 6.17 -12.05
N GLU A 60 -6.89 6.35 -10.94
CA GLU A 60 -7.77 7.49 -10.72
C GLU A 60 -7.42 8.26 -9.45
N CYS A 61 -6.57 7.68 -8.60
CA CYS A 61 -6.22 8.28 -7.34
C CYS A 61 -5.19 9.41 -7.50
N GLN A 62 -5.02 10.20 -6.44
CA GLN A 62 -4.01 11.25 -6.36
C GLN A 62 -3.27 11.17 -5.04
N GLY A 63 -1.95 11.39 -5.07
CA GLY A 63 -1.13 11.39 -3.86
C GLY A 63 -0.91 9.98 -3.30
N PHE A 64 -1.08 9.82 -1.97
CA PHE A 64 -0.73 8.60 -1.25
C PHE A 64 -1.66 7.40 -1.52
N ASP A 65 -2.83 7.64 -2.10
CA ASP A 65 -3.81 6.59 -2.43
C ASP A 65 -3.28 5.61 -3.49
N PHE A 66 -2.29 6.03 -4.30
CA PHE A 66 -1.70 5.22 -5.38
C PHE A 66 -1.16 3.90 -4.88
N ASP A 67 -0.54 3.92 -3.69
CA ASP A 67 0.07 2.74 -3.12
C ASP A 67 -0.93 1.61 -2.85
N SER A 68 -2.16 1.96 -2.47
CA SER A 68 -3.24 1.00 -2.25
C SER A 68 -4.01 0.69 -3.53
N GLU A 69 -4.26 1.70 -4.38
CA GLU A 69 -5.03 1.53 -5.63
C GLU A 69 -4.37 0.51 -6.56
N ILE A 70 -3.05 0.62 -6.78
CA ILE A 70 -2.34 -0.29 -7.68
C ILE A 70 -2.42 -1.74 -7.22
N LEU A 71 -2.26 -1.99 -5.92
CA LEU A 71 -2.28 -3.34 -5.36
C LEU A 71 -3.69 -3.94 -5.43
N LEU A 72 -4.70 -3.13 -5.13
CA LEU A 72 -6.08 -3.56 -5.14
C LEU A 72 -6.58 -3.85 -6.57
N LYS A 73 -6.33 -2.94 -7.52
CA LYS A 73 -6.68 -3.16 -8.92
C LYS A 73 -5.88 -4.32 -9.54
N ALA A 74 -4.58 -4.42 -9.24
CA ALA A 74 -3.76 -5.55 -9.72
C ALA A 74 -4.25 -6.89 -9.18
N GLY A 75 -4.57 -6.97 -7.88
CA GLY A 75 -5.05 -8.20 -7.27
C GLY A 75 -6.40 -8.64 -7.82
N ARG A 76 -7.33 -7.71 -8.03
CA ARG A 76 -8.63 -7.98 -8.68
C ARG A 76 -8.51 -8.46 -10.12
N LYS A 77 -7.50 -8.01 -10.86
CA LYS A 77 -7.18 -8.54 -12.20
C LYS A 77 -6.41 -9.88 -12.17
N GLY A 78 -6.19 -10.46 -10.99
CA GLY A 78 -5.52 -11.75 -10.82
C GLY A 78 -3.99 -11.69 -10.94
N TYR A 79 -3.39 -10.51 -10.95
CA TYR A 79 -1.93 -10.39 -10.96
C TYR A 79 -1.34 -10.83 -9.62
N LYS A 80 -0.28 -11.63 -9.66
CA LYS A 80 0.45 -12.06 -8.47
C LYS A 80 1.28 -10.93 -7.88
N ILE A 81 1.00 -10.60 -6.62
CA ILE A 81 1.73 -9.64 -5.80
C ILE A 81 2.56 -10.44 -4.78
N VAL A 82 3.80 -10.02 -4.54
CA VAL A 82 4.63 -10.56 -3.48
C VAL A 82 5.21 -9.44 -2.63
N SER A 83 5.39 -9.70 -1.34
CA SER A 83 6.03 -8.77 -0.42
C SER A 83 7.50 -9.14 -0.23
N GLY A 84 8.38 -8.15 -0.33
CA GLY A 84 9.82 -8.29 -0.04
C GLY A 84 10.19 -7.42 1.16
N GLU A 85 10.87 -8.00 2.14
CA GLU A 85 11.28 -7.26 3.35
C GLU A 85 12.23 -6.11 3.03
N ILE A 86 11.98 -4.96 3.65
CA ILE A 86 12.85 -3.78 3.55
C ILE A 86 13.01 -3.10 4.91
N GLU A 87 14.13 -2.40 5.08
CA GLU A 87 14.37 -1.61 6.28
C GLU A 87 13.52 -0.34 6.34
N CYS A 88 12.93 -0.08 7.50
CA CYS A 88 12.19 1.15 7.76
C CYS A 88 13.12 2.24 8.32
N ILE A 89 13.66 3.10 7.45
CA ILE A 89 14.64 4.12 7.86
C ILE A 89 13.93 5.45 8.21
N TYR A 90 14.12 5.93 9.44
CA TYR A 90 13.66 7.25 9.90
C TYR A 90 14.85 8.19 10.17
N PHE A 91 14.88 9.33 9.49
CA PHE A 91 15.88 10.37 9.71
C PHE A 91 15.39 11.39 10.75
N LYS A 92 16.26 11.72 11.73
CA LYS A 92 15.99 12.79 12.70
C LYS A 92 15.78 14.12 11.97
N GLY A 93 14.76 14.89 12.36
CA GLY A 93 14.42 16.19 11.78
C GLY A 93 13.51 16.15 10.55
N ARG A 94 13.21 14.98 9.98
CA ARG A 94 12.29 14.86 8.84
C ARG A 94 10.84 14.91 9.33
N LYS A 95 10.11 15.99 9.01
CA LYS A 95 8.66 16.07 9.27
C LYS A 95 7.89 15.23 8.26
N SER A 96 6.94 14.43 8.75
CA SER A 96 6.01 13.68 7.92
C SER A 96 5.10 14.64 7.16
N LYS A 97 4.87 14.37 5.86
CA LYS A 97 3.86 15.05 5.04
C LYS A 97 2.49 14.35 5.07
N ILE A 98 2.39 13.25 5.81
CA ILE A 98 1.16 12.48 6.02
C ILE A 98 0.39 13.13 7.18
N HIS A 99 -0.88 13.43 6.92
CA HIS A 99 -1.84 13.95 7.86
C HIS A 99 -2.81 12.84 8.27
N PRO A 100 -2.72 12.29 9.50
CA PRO A 100 -3.42 11.07 9.89
C PRO A 100 -4.92 11.05 9.58
N VAL A 101 -5.63 12.13 9.92
CA VAL A 101 -7.08 12.23 9.70
C VAL A 101 -7.41 12.37 8.22
N LYS A 102 -6.72 13.26 7.51
CA LYS A 102 -6.98 13.52 6.08
C LYS A 102 -6.68 12.28 5.23
N ASP A 103 -5.58 11.60 5.51
CA ASP A 103 -5.17 10.40 4.77
C ASP A 103 -6.05 9.20 5.12
N LEU A 104 -6.56 9.10 6.35
CA LEU A 104 -7.60 8.12 6.68
C LEU A 104 -8.88 8.34 5.87
N PHE A 105 -9.39 9.58 5.79
CA PHE A 105 -10.56 9.89 4.97
C PHE A 105 -10.35 9.61 3.49
N ARG A 106 -9.14 9.89 2.97
CA ARG A 106 -8.77 9.55 1.59
C ARG A 106 -8.80 8.04 1.35
N PHE A 107 -8.21 7.27 2.26
CA PHE A 107 -8.23 5.82 2.19
C PHE A 107 -9.66 5.27 2.23
N VAL A 108 -10.50 5.73 3.16
CA VAL A 108 -11.92 5.30 3.22
C VAL A 108 -12.66 5.64 1.93
N ARG A 109 -12.44 6.84 1.36
CA ARG A 109 -13.01 7.22 0.07
C ARG A 109 -12.55 6.31 -1.07
N LEU A 110 -11.26 5.93 -1.10
CA LEU A 110 -10.73 4.97 -2.07
C LEU A 110 -11.43 3.61 -1.95
N ILE A 111 -11.60 3.10 -0.72
CA ILE A 111 -12.29 1.84 -0.48
C ILE A 111 -13.74 1.90 -0.96
N ILE A 112 -14.49 2.96 -0.61
CA ILE A 112 -15.88 3.13 -1.06
C ILE A 112 -15.96 3.14 -2.59
N LYS A 113 -15.11 3.93 -3.26
CA LYS A 113 -15.09 4.05 -4.72
C LYS A 113 -14.73 2.75 -5.44
N LEU A 114 -13.97 1.86 -4.79
CA LEU A 114 -13.60 0.57 -5.38
C LEU A 114 -14.61 -0.53 -5.06
N ILE A 115 -15.52 -0.33 -4.09
CA ILE A 115 -16.56 -1.30 -3.76
C ILE A 115 -17.87 -0.98 -4.50
N VAL A 116 -18.20 0.31 -4.64
CA VAL A 116 -19.39 0.82 -5.35
C VAL A 116 -19.08 0.98 -6.82
#